data_AF-A0A564ZNH1-F1
#
_entry.id   AF-A0A564ZNH1-F1
#
_cell.length_a   1.000
_cell.length_b   1.000
_cell.length_c   1.000
_cell.angle_alpha   90.00
_cell.angle_beta   90.00
_cell.angle_gamma   90.00
#
_symmetry.space_group_name_H-M   'P 1'
#
loop_
_entity.id
_entity.type
_entity.pdbx_description
1 polymer ?
#
loop_
_entity_poly.entity_id
_entity_poly.type
_entity_poly.pdbx_seq_one_letter_code
_entity_poly.pdbx_strand_id
1 'polypeptide(L)'
;MMEKSIEVTNATQYEKNCGSFKRMKLQRYSVHDSFKDSCAKSLEYVKKLKLDKSSSIVPFCKYMHYWYYSMVKSNNGFPFYSSILLFFKEFENFNDCKLYMEDIDSKQYQKIADLVQMYADYYGFKNESKTNGNNECTHGDKCFNIYQQYVGECKNNHENPFCLKLMRFREEYNEHKKYVKYCTNKLKDLTPIISDSPPTFLIPTSAISAMSFAFLISYKEPNKIYREMNEWKRTAEVQGSQYKVPYHSS
;
A
#
# COMPACT_ATOMS: atom_id res chain seq x y z
N MET A 1 11.44 -9.77 32.05
CA MET A 1 11.96 -11.00 31.41
C MET A 1 10.84 -11.86 30.80
N MET A 2 9.65 -11.90 31.40
CA MET A 2 8.48 -12.69 30.95
C MET A 2 7.81 -12.17 29.66
N GLU A 3 7.80 -10.86 29.44
CA GLU A 3 7.16 -10.23 28.26
C GLU A 3 7.88 -10.59 26.96
N LYS A 4 9.22 -10.55 26.97
CA LYS A 4 10.07 -10.89 25.83
C LYS A 4 9.96 -12.36 25.41
N SER A 5 9.75 -13.28 26.36
CA SER A 5 9.55 -14.71 26.03
C SER A 5 8.16 -14.97 25.44
N ILE A 6 7.14 -14.22 25.84
CA ILE A 6 5.79 -14.31 25.28
C ILE A 6 5.76 -13.78 23.84
N GLU A 7 6.45 -12.67 23.55
CA GLU A 7 6.57 -12.12 22.20
C GLU A 7 7.24 -13.10 21.23
N VAL A 8 8.40 -13.66 21.61
CA VAL A 8 9.13 -14.65 20.78
C VAL A 8 8.31 -15.92 20.52
N THR A 9 7.53 -16.36 21.51
CA THR A 9 6.66 -17.54 21.38
C THR A 9 5.51 -17.27 20.40
N ASN A 10 4.92 -16.07 20.45
CA ASN A 10 3.84 -15.68 19.55
C ASN A 10 4.32 -15.52 18.10
N ALA A 11 5.48 -14.90 17.88
CA ALA A 11 6.09 -14.76 16.56
C ALA A 11 6.24 -16.13 15.86
N THR A 12 6.80 -17.08 16.59
CA THR A 12 7.03 -18.46 16.12
C THR A 12 5.71 -19.19 15.83
N GLN A 13 4.66 -18.93 16.61
CA GLN A 13 3.33 -19.53 16.37
C GLN A 13 2.64 -18.91 15.15
N TYR A 14 2.75 -17.60 14.95
CA TYR A 14 2.17 -16.92 13.80
C TYR A 14 2.80 -17.40 12.49
N GLU A 15 4.11 -17.57 12.43
CA GLU A 15 4.77 -18.14 11.25
C GLU A 15 4.27 -19.55 10.92
N LYS A 16 4.10 -20.41 11.93
CA LYS A 16 3.55 -21.76 11.76
C LYS A 16 2.13 -21.72 11.21
N ASN A 17 1.27 -20.87 11.77
CA ASN A 17 -0.12 -20.74 11.32
C ASN A 17 -0.21 -20.19 9.90
N CYS A 18 0.56 -19.14 9.58
CA CYS A 18 0.66 -18.58 8.23
C CYS A 18 1.20 -19.59 7.21
N GLY A 19 2.20 -20.39 7.59
CA GLY A 19 2.72 -21.48 6.76
C GLY A 19 1.66 -22.57 6.50
N SER A 20 0.91 -22.95 7.54
CA SER A 20 -0.20 -23.90 7.40
C SER A 20 -1.30 -23.36 6.47
N PHE A 21 -1.69 -22.09 6.63
CA PHE A 21 -2.66 -21.44 5.75
C PHE A 21 -2.21 -21.44 4.29
N LYS A 22 -0.96 -21.02 4.01
CA LYS A 22 -0.38 -21.06 2.66
C LYS A 22 -0.47 -22.48 2.07
N ARG A 23 -0.07 -23.50 2.82
CA ARG A 23 -0.05 -24.89 2.36
C ARG A 23 -1.43 -25.51 2.21
N MET A 24 -2.40 -25.19 3.06
CA MET A 24 -3.70 -25.88 3.10
C MET A 24 -4.78 -25.14 2.32
N LYS A 25 -4.79 -23.80 2.39
CA LYS A 25 -5.86 -22.97 1.83
C LYS A 25 -5.50 -22.33 0.49
N LEU A 26 -4.20 -22.19 0.20
CA LEU A 26 -3.72 -21.51 -1.02
C LEU A 26 -3.06 -22.45 -2.05
N GLN A 27 -3.34 -23.76 -2.00
CA GLN A 27 -2.73 -24.77 -2.88
C GLN A 27 -2.88 -24.49 -4.38
N ARG A 28 -3.96 -23.81 -4.77
CA ARG A 28 -4.28 -23.49 -6.18
C ARG A 28 -3.79 -22.11 -6.61
N TYR A 29 -3.09 -21.39 -5.74
CA TYR A 29 -2.62 -20.03 -5.99
C TYR A 29 -1.11 -20.01 -6.14
N SER A 30 -0.61 -19.09 -6.96
CA SER A 30 0.79 -18.72 -6.94
C SER A 30 1.01 -17.76 -5.79
N VAL A 31 1.70 -18.21 -4.73
CA VAL A 31 1.91 -17.42 -3.51
C VAL A 31 3.37 -17.02 -3.40
N HIS A 32 3.61 -15.72 -3.23
CA HIS A 32 4.94 -15.15 -3.03
C HIS A 32 5.66 -15.80 -1.84
N ASP A 33 6.99 -15.93 -1.92
CA ASP A 33 7.78 -16.65 -0.92
C ASP A 33 7.74 -15.96 0.44
N SER A 34 7.75 -14.63 0.45
CA SER A 34 7.67 -13.83 1.67
C SER A 34 6.29 -13.77 2.34
N PHE A 35 5.27 -14.47 1.80
CA PHE A 35 3.91 -14.47 2.35
C PHE A 35 3.90 -14.90 3.82
N LYS A 36 4.62 -15.98 4.17
CA LYS A 36 4.63 -16.56 5.51
C LYS A 36 5.09 -15.53 6.56
N ASP A 37 6.25 -14.92 6.32
CA ASP A 37 6.88 -14.00 7.27
C ASP A 37 6.11 -12.68 7.34
N SER A 38 5.63 -12.19 6.19
CA SER A 38 4.82 -10.97 6.12
C SER A 38 3.47 -11.15 6.83
N CYS A 39 2.83 -12.31 6.66
CA CYS A 39 1.60 -12.67 7.37
C CYS A 39 1.81 -12.66 8.88
N ALA A 40 2.90 -13.27 9.37
CA ALA A 40 3.21 -13.34 10.79
C ALA A 40 3.42 -11.95 11.41
N LYS A 41 4.21 -11.10 10.75
CA LYS A 41 4.43 -9.71 11.19
C LYS A 41 3.12 -8.90 11.19
N SER A 42 2.25 -9.10 10.21
CA SER A 42 0.94 -8.45 10.17
C SER A 42 0.03 -8.88 11.33
N LEU A 43 0.11 -10.14 11.77
CA LEU A 43 -0.63 -10.65 12.94
C LEU A 43 -0.15 -10.01 14.25
N GLU A 44 1.17 -9.82 14.40
CA GLU A 44 1.74 -9.10 15.54
C GLU A 44 1.29 -7.64 15.55
N TYR A 45 1.37 -6.98 14.38
CA TYR A 45 1.02 -5.57 14.27
C TYR A 45 -0.46 -5.32 14.57
N VAL A 46 -1.37 -6.11 14.00
CA VAL A 46 -2.80 -5.94 14.25
C VAL A 46 -3.16 -6.24 15.71
N LYS A 47 -2.46 -7.20 16.35
CA LYS A 47 -2.60 -7.45 17.79
C LYS A 47 -2.29 -6.20 18.60
N LYS A 48 -1.17 -5.53 18.28
CA LYS A 48 -0.78 -4.27 18.91
C LYS A 48 -1.81 -3.17 18.69
N LEU A 49 -2.26 -2.97 17.45
CA LEU A 49 -3.30 -1.97 17.14
C LEU A 49 -4.58 -2.18 17.94
N LYS A 50 -5.00 -3.43 18.16
CA LYS A 50 -6.18 -3.76 18.96
C LYS A 50 -5.98 -3.48 20.45
N LEU A 51 -4.85 -3.89 21.00
CA LEU A 51 -4.50 -3.63 22.41
C LEU A 51 -4.49 -2.12 22.68
N ASP A 52 -3.94 -1.35 21.75
CA ASP A 52 -3.84 0.11 21.83
C ASP A 52 -5.17 0.83 21.50
N LYS A 53 -6.23 0.09 21.11
CA LYS A 53 -7.51 0.64 20.59
C LYS A 53 -7.29 1.70 19.51
N SER A 54 -6.31 1.46 18.64
CA SER A 54 -5.84 2.46 17.68
C SER A 54 -6.85 2.66 16.55
N SER A 55 -7.07 3.93 16.17
CA SER A 55 -7.77 4.33 14.94
C SER A 55 -7.12 3.77 13.68
N SER A 56 -5.85 3.37 13.76
CA SER A 56 -5.08 2.79 12.65
C SER A 56 -5.55 1.39 12.22
N ILE A 57 -6.47 0.75 12.96
CA ILE A 57 -7.00 -0.56 12.58
C ILE A 57 -7.70 -0.54 11.21
N VAL A 58 -8.49 0.51 10.93
CA VAL A 58 -9.23 0.65 9.67
C VAL A 58 -8.28 0.78 8.46
N PRO A 59 -7.34 1.75 8.43
CA PRO A 59 -6.39 1.86 7.32
C PRO A 59 -5.47 0.64 7.20
N PHE A 60 -5.11 -0.02 8.31
CA PHE A 60 -4.37 -1.28 8.26
C PHE A 60 -5.15 -2.39 7.56
N CYS A 61 -6.43 -2.59 7.90
CA CYS A 61 -7.26 -3.61 7.27
C CYS A 61 -7.43 -3.38 5.75
N LYS A 62 -7.59 -2.12 5.33
CA LYS A 62 -7.62 -1.74 3.90
C LYS A 62 -6.29 -2.03 3.20
N TYR A 63 -5.17 -1.75 3.86
CA TYR A 63 -3.86 -2.11 3.33
C TYR A 63 -3.71 -3.63 3.20
N MET A 64 -4.13 -4.40 4.22
CA MET A 64 -4.00 -5.86 4.20
C MET A 64 -4.73 -6.48 3.02
N HIS A 65 -5.80 -5.84 2.54
CA HIS A 65 -6.47 -6.21 1.31
C HIS A 65 -5.57 -6.11 0.08
N TYR A 66 -4.97 -4.94 -0.13
CA TYR A 66 -3.98 -4.73 -1.19
C TYR A 66 -2.78 -5.70 -1.06
N TRP A 67 -2.20 -5.80 0.14
CA TRP A 67 -1.05 -6.66 0.38
C TRP A 67 -1.35 -8.12 0.04
N TYR A 68 -2.51 -8.64 0.45
CA TYR A 68 -2.89 -10.01 0.17
C TYR A 68 -2.94 -10.29 -1.34
N TYR A 69 -3.56 -9.39 -2.11
CA TYR A 69 -3.65 -9.51 -3.58
C TYR A 69 -2.27 -9.45 -4.24
N SER A 70 -1.34 -8.66 -3.68
CA SER A 70 0.04 -8.61 -4.18
C SER A 70 0.81 -9.90 -3.93
N MET A 71 0.47 -10.63 -2.86
CA MET A 71 1.16 -11.86 -2.44
C MET A 71 0.54 -13.14 -3.02
N VAL A 72 -0.76 -13.15 -3.31
CA VAL A 72 -1.51 -14.34 -3.70
C VAL A 72 -2.12 -14.11 -5.07
N LYS A 73 -1.58 -14.74 -6.11
CA LYS A 73 -2.06 -14.62 -7.49
C LYS A 73 -2.86 -15.85 -7.90
N SER A 74 -4.02 -15.63 -8.50
CA SER A 74 -4.84 -16.69 -9.10
C SER A 74 -4.33 -17.04 -10.49
N ASN A 75 -4.13 -18.33 -10.77
CA ASN A 75 -3.71 -18.78 -12.11
C ASN A 75 -4.87 -18.72 -13.13
N ASN A 76 -6.13 -18.68 -12.67
CA ASN A 76 -7.34 -18.86 -13.51
C ASN A 76 -8.42 -17.78 -13.28
N GLY A 77 -8.06 -16.57 -12.82
CA GLY A 77 -9.03 -15.46 -12.68
C GLY A 77 -10.12 -15.64 -11.61
N PHE A 78 -10.02 -16.65 -10.73
CA PHE A 78 -10.94 -16.85 -9.59
C PHE A 78 -10.98 -15.62 -8.65
N PRO A 79 -12.15 -15.24 -8.08
CA PRO A 79 -12.28 -14.00 -7.34
C PRO A 79 -11.43 -14.02 -6.07
N PHE A 80 -10.45 -13.13 -6.04
CA PHE A 80 -9.58 -12.90 -4.89
C PHE A 80 -10.36 -12.65 -3.59
N TYR A 81 -11.56 -12.08 -3.68
CA TYR A 81 -12.44 -11.76 -2.56
C TYR A 81 -12.70 -12.95 -1.62
N SER A 82 -13.03 -14.13 -2.14
CA SER A 82 -13.32 -15.31 -1.29
C SER A 82 -12.08 -15.80 -0.54
N SER A 83 -10.91 -15.70 -1.16
CA SER A 83 -9.64 -16.14 -0.58
C SER A 83 -9.15 -15.23 0.53
N ILE A 84 -9.29 -13.91 0.36
CA ILE A 84 -9.00 -12.97 1.44
C ILE A 84 -10.03 -13.03 2.56
N LEU A 85 -11.32 -13.25 2.25
CA LEU A 85 -12.33 -13.47 3.28
C LEU A 85 -11.97 -14.67 4.16
N LEU A 86 -11.51 -15.76 3.53
CA LEU A 86 -11.02 -16.94 4.23
C LEU A 86 -9.79 -16.60 5.08
N PHE A 87 -8.84 -15.82 4.56
CA PHE A 87 -7.67 -15.34 5.30
C PHE A 87 -8.07 -14.57 6.56
N PHE A 88 -8.96 -13.58 6.45
CA PHE A 88 -9.41 -12.83 7.63
C PHE A 88 -10.29 -13.66 8.59
N LYS A 89 -10.88 -14.78 8.13
CA LYS A 89 -11.61 -15.72 8.99
C LYS A 89 -10.69 -16.67 9.76
N GLU A 90 -9.58 -17.08 9.16
CA GLU A 90 -8.65 -18.03 9.77
C GLU A 90 -7.97 -17.44 11.01
N PHE A 91 -7.67 -16.13 10.98
CA PHE A 91 -6.95 -15.46 12.05
C PHE A 91 -7.85 -14.52 12.84
N GLU A 92 -8.08 -14.83 14.12
CA GLU A 92 -8.92 -14.03 15.03
C GLU A 92 -8.50 -12.55 15.08
N ASN A 93 -7.19 -12.32 15.07
CA ASN A 93 -6.57 -11.00 14.99
C ASN A 93 -7.04 -10.16 13.79
N PHE A 94 -7.47 -10.76 12.68
CA PHE A 94 -8.00 -10.06 11.51
C PHE A 94 -9.52 -10.06 11.41
N ASN A 95 -10.26 -10.61 12.39
CA ASN A 95 -11.73 -10.73 12.29
C ASN A 95 -12.41 -9.39 11.98
N ASP A 96 -11.95 -8.29 12.59
CA ASP A 96 -12.53 -6.95 12.40
C ASP A 96 -12.23 -6.39 11.00
N CYS A 97 -11.16 -6.87 10.33
CA CYS A 97 -10.83 -6.45 8.97
C CYS A 97 -11.88 -6.84 7.94
N LYS A 98 -12.72 -7.85 8.24
CA LYS A 98 -13.84 -8.26 7.37
C LYS A 98 -14.84 -7.13 7.15
N LEU A 99 -15.00 -6.24 8.14
CA LEU A 99 -15.93 -5.10 8.07
C LEU A 99 -15.46 -4.01 7.10
N TYR A 100 -14.19 -4.04 6.72
CA TYR A 100 -13.56 -3.05 5.84
C TYR A 100 -13.13 -3.65 4.50
N MET A 101 -13.60 -4.86 4.19
CA MET A 101 -13.38 -5.49 2.90
C MET A 101 -14.22 -4.81 1.84
N GLU A 102 -13.59 -4.46 0.73
CA GLU A 102 -14.27 -4.01 -0.47
C GLU A 102 -14.15 -5.11 -1.53
N ASP A 103 -15.15 -5.30 -2.38
CA ASP A 103 -14.96 -6.16 -3.55
C ASP A 103 -14.26 -5.33 -4.63
N ILE A 104 -12.96 -5.57 -4.80
CA ILE A 104 -12.15 -4.85 -5.79
C ILE A 104 -11.91 -5.72 -7.02
N ASP A 105 -12.23 -5.16 -8.18
CA ASP A 105 -11.90 -5.77 -9.46
C ASP A 105 -10.40 -5.57 -9.81
N SER A 106 -9.97 -6.18 -10.92
CA SER A 106 -8.58 -6.08 -11.37
C SER A 106 -8.16 -4.65 -11.74
N LYS A 107 -9.07 -3.82 -12.25
CA LYS A 107 -8.79 -2.42 -12.62
C LYS A 107 -8.60 -1.56 -11.38
N GLN A 108 -9.45 -1.73 -10.38
CA GLN A 108 -9.36 -1.05 -9.09
C GLN A 108 -8.09 -1.48 -8.35
N TYR A 109 -7.78 -2.78 -8.34
CA TYR A 109 -6.52 -3.27 -7.78
C TYR A 109 -5.30 -2.63 -8.49
N GLN A 110 -5.30 -2.58 -9.83
CA GLN A 110 -4.19 -1.97 -10.58
C GLN A 110 -4.01 -0.50 -10.20
N LYS A 111 -5.08 0.29 -10.08
CA LYS A 111 -5.02 1.67 -9.60
C LYS A 111 -4.43 1.78 -8.20
N ILE A 112 -4.82 0.89 -7.28
CA ILE A 112 -4.25 0.86 -5.92
C ILE A 112 -2.76 0.51 -5.97
N ALA A 113 -2.37 -0.48 -6.78
CA ALA A 113 -0.98 -0.89 -6.95
C ALA A 113 -0.12 0.24 -7.50
N ASP A 114 -0.60 0.95 -8.53
CA ASP A 114 0.09 2.07 -9.13
C ASP A 114 0.20 3.25 -8.16
N LEU A 115 -0.84 3.52 -7.36
CA LEU A 115 -0.76 4.51 -6.27
C LEU A 115 0.30 4.14 -5.23
N VAL A 116 0.33 2.89 -4.77
CA VAL A 116 1.33 2.41 -3.80
C VAL A 116 2.74 2.51 -4.37
N GLN A 117 2.93 2.12 -5.63
CA GLN A 117 4.21 2.22 -6.34
C GLN A 117 4.64 3.68 -6.48
N MET A 118 3.73 4.58 -6.86
CA MET A 118 3.99 6.01 -6.96
C MET A 118 4.47 6.62 -5.63
N TYR A 119 3.84 6.25 -4.51
CA TYR A 119 4.31 6.70 -3.19
C TYR A 119 5.67 6.09 -2.82
N ALA A 120 5.91 4.81 -3.12
CA ALA A 120 7.20 4.18 -2.88
C ALA A 120 8.32 4.89 -3.67
N ASP A 121 8.09 5.18 -4.95
CA ASP A 121 9.01 5.93 -5.78
C ASP A 121 9.18 7.37 -5.28
N TYR A 122 8.11 8.04 -4.86
CA TYR A 122 8.22 9.37 -4.25
C TYR A 122 9.10 9.35 -2.99
N TYR A 123 8.94 8.38 -2.09
CA TYR A 123 9.82 8.27 -0.92
C TYR A 123 11.28 7.97 -1.30
N GLY A 124 11.50 7.14 -2.33
CA GLY A 124 12.83 6.92 -2.92
C GLY A 124 13.43 8.24 -3.41
N PHE A 125 12.65 9.00 -4.19
CA PHE A 125 13.05 10.31 -4.69
C PHE A 125 13.33 11.31 -3.58
N LYS A 126 12.52 11.35 -2.50
CA LYS A 126 12.79 12.21 -1.33
C LYS A 126 14.13 11.93 -0.68
N ASN A 127 14.54 10.66 -0.65
CA ASN A 127 15.84 10.27 -0.13
C ASN A 127 16.95 10.68 -1.11
N GLU A 128 16.86 10.26 -2.37
CA GLU A 128 17.83 10.58 -3.43
C GLU A 128 18.08 12.10 -3.53
N SER A 129 17.02 12.89 -3.58
CA SER A 129 17.06 14.35 -3.72
C SER A 129 17.70 15.09 -2.55
N LYS A 130 17.90 14.41 -1.40
CA LYS A 130 18.57 14.97 -0.21
C LYS A 130 20.02 14.52 -0.06
N THR A 131 20.33 13.28 -0.44
CA THR A 131 21.59 12.62 -0.06
C THR A 131 22.46 12.21 -1.24
N ASN A 132 21.92 12.14 -2.47
CA ASN A 132 22.64 11.59 -3.60
C ASN A 132 23.25 12.67 -4.52
N GLY A 133 24.55 12.93 -4.36
CA GLY A 133 25.29 13.91 -5.17
C GLY A 133 25.64 13.47 -6.61
N ASN A 134 25.43 12.20 -6.97
CA ASN A 134 25.80 11.68 -8.29
C ASN A 134 24.72 11.87 -9.39
N ASN A 135 23.55 12.42 -9.04
CA ASN A 135 22.40 12.65 -9.92
C ASN A 135 21.82 11.40 -10.63
N GLU A 136 22.20 10.18 -10.24
CA GLU A 136 21.56 8.94 -10.67
C GLU A 136 20.26 8.74 -9.88
N CYS A 137 19.22 9.47 -10.28
CA CYS A 137 17.95 9.46 -9.59
C CYS A 137 16.91 8.80 -10.50
N THR A 138 16.51 7.58 -10.14
CA THR A 138 15.65 6.74 -10.98
C THR A 138 14.18 6.80 -10.55
N HIS A 139 13.91 7.18 -9.30
CA HIS A 139 12.56 7.15 -8.76
C HIS A 139 11.71 8.36 -9.18
N GLY A 140 12.34 9.52 -9.42
CA GLY A 140 11.62 10.73 -9.85
C GLY A 140 10.84 10.55 -11.15
N ASP A 141 11.44 9.89 -12.15
CA ASP A 141 10.78 9.61 -13.44
C ASP A 141 9.63 8.60 -13.30
N LYS A 142 9.80 7.54 -12.49
CA LYS A 142 8.76 6.52 -12.27
C LYS A 142 7.52 7.12 -11.64
N CYS A 143 7.72 7.87 -10.56
CA CYS A 143 6.68 8.63 -9.88
C CYS A 143 5.92 9.55 -10.86
N PHE A 144 6.64 10.35 -11.64
CA PHE A 144 6.05 11.25 -12.63
C PHE A 144 5.21 10.49 -13.67
N ASN A 145 5.75 9.42 -14.24
CA ASN A 145 5.09 8.65 -15.29
C ASN A 145 3.76 8.04 -14.82
N ILE A 146 3.74 7.46 -13.61
CA ILE A 146 2.51 6.90 -13.03
C ILE A 146 1.47 7.99 -12.82
N TYR A 147 1.84 9.12 -12.23
CA TYR A 147 0.91 10.24 -12.03
C TYR A 147 0.30 10.70 -13.36
N GLN A 148 1.14 10.94 -14.38
CA GLN A 148 0.71 11.47 -15.67
C GLN A 148 -0.23 10.52 -16.42
N GLN A 149 -0.08 9.20 -16.26
CA GLN A 149 -0.98 8.20 -16.84
C GLN A 149 -2.45 8.43 -16.45
N TYR A 150 -2.70 8.91 -15.23
CA TYR A 150 -4.05 9.06 -14.69
C TYR A 150 -4.62 10.48 -14.77
N VAL A 151 -3.82 11.47 -15.15
CA VAL A 151 -4.26 12.87 -15.21
C VAL A 151 -5.47 13.05 -16.13
N GLY A 152 -5.45 12.44 -17.32
CA GLY A 152 -6.55 12.55 -18.28
C GLY A 152 -7.85 11.98 -17.73
N GLU A 153 -7.80 10.81 -17.09
CA GLU A 153 -8.94 10.19 -16.44
C GLU A 153 -9.47 11.07 -15.31
N CYS A 154 -8.57 11.59 -14.46
CA CYS A 154 -8.94 12.37 -13.30
C CYS A 154 -9.44 13.77 -13.62
N LYS A 155 -9.05 14.37 -14.74
CA LYS A 155 -9.67 15.62 -15.22
C LYS A 155 -11.16 15.45 -15.49
N ASN A 156 -11.56 14.27 -15.99
CA ASN A 156 -12.96 13.98 -16.31
C ASN A 156 -13.78 13.49 -15.10
N ASN A 157 -13.13 13.09 -14.00
CA ASN A 157 -13.78 12.53 -12.82
C ASN A 157 -13.02 12.88 -11.53
N HIS A 158 -12.78 14.17 -11.30
CA HIS A 158 -11.88 14.65 -10.24
C HIS A 158 -12.38 14.35 -8.82
N GLU A 159 -13.70 14.22 -8.63
CA GLU A 159 -14.32 13.84 -7.35
C GLU A 159 -14.10 12.36 -6.98
N ASN A 160 -13.60 11.55 -7.92
CA ASN A 160 -13.30 10.14 -7.66
C ASN A 160 -12.26 10.01 -6.52
N PRO A 161 -12.48 9.11 -5.53
CA PRO A 161 -11.55 8.95 -4.40
C PRO A 161 -10.09 8.68 -4.78
N PHE A 162 -9.84 7.99 -5.90
CA PHE A 162 -8.48 7.77 -6.41
C PHE A 162 -7.87 9.09 -6.92
N CYS A 163 -8.64 9.90 -7.64
CA CYS A 163 -8.19 11.20 -8.15
C CYS A 163 -7.92 12.22 -7.05
N LEU A 164 -8.74 12.22 -5.99
CA LEU A 164 -8.46 13.02 -4.79
C LEU A 164 -7.12 12.66 -4.14
N LYS A 165 -6.75 11.36 -4.14
CA LYS A 165 -5.42 10.93 -3.65
C LYS A 165 -4.29 11.40 -4.58
N LEU A 166 -4.48 11.39 -5.90
CA LEU A 166 -3.49 11.95 -6.84
C LEU A 166 -3.33 13.47 -6.69
N MET A 167 -4.43 14.20 -6.47
CA MET A 167 -4.36 15.63 -6.21
C MET A 167 -3.55 15.94 -4.96
N ARG A 168 -3.79 15.22 -3.85
CA ARG A 168 -2.97 15.37 -2.64
C ARG A 168 -1.52 14.96 -2.87
N PHE A 169 -1.28 13.89 -3.62
CA PHE A 169 0.07 13.49 -3.97
C PHE A 169 0.82 14.64 -4.67
N ARG A 170 0.17 15.35 -5.60
CA ARG A 170 0.76 16.53 -6.24
C ARG A 170 1.08 17.64 -5.25
N GLU A 171 0.21 17.91 -4.27
CA GLU A 171 0.49 18.87 -3.20
C GLU A 171 1.76 18.49 -2.42
N GLU A 172 1.84 17.25 -1.95
CA GLU A 172 3.01 16.74 -1.20
C GLU A 172 4.30 16.76 -2.05
N TYR A 173 4.18 16.44 -3.34
CA TYR A 173 5.31 16.51 -4.27
C TYR A 173 5.80 17.95 -4.44
N ASN A 174 4.88 18.88 -4.73
CA ASN A 174 5.18 20.31 -4.92
C ASN A 174 5.76 20.96 -3.66
N GLU A 175 5.31 20.55 -2.48
CA GLU A 175 5.92 20.98 -1.23
C GLU A 175 7.36 20.46 -1.10
N HIS A 176 7.61 19.18 -1.40
CA HIS A 176 8.95 18.61 -1.35
C HIS A 176 9.91 19.27 -2.36
N LYS A 177 9.43 19.72 -3.53
CA LYS A 177 10.25 20.44 -4.52
C LYS A 177 11.03 21.61 -3.92
N LYS A 178 10.48 22.28 -2.90
CA LYS A 178 11.11 23.43 -2.22
C LYS A 178 12.41 23.07 -1.48
N TYR A 179 12.61 21.78 -1.17
CA TYR A 179 13.70 21.29 -0.33
C TYR A 179 14.69 20.40 -1.08
N VAL A 180 14.52 20.25 -2.39
CA VAL A 180 15.37 19.40 -3.22
C VAL A 180 16.74 20.03 -3.42
N LYS A 181 17.81 19.27 -3.14
CA LYS A 181 19.21 19.70 -3.30
C LYS A 181 19.89 19.06 -4.52
N TYR A 182 19.60 17.78 -4.76
CA TYR A 182 20.13 16.99 -5.87
C TYR A 182 18.99 16.44 -6.73
N CYS A 183 19.28 15.84 -7.90
CA CYS A 183 18.26 15.29 -8.80
C CYS A 183 17.30 16.35 -9.39
N THR A 184 17.71 17.61 -9.49
CA THR A 184 16.85 18.70 -9.99
C THR A 184 16.38 18.46 -11.42
N ASN A 185 17.18 17.76 -12.23
CA ASN A 185 16.82 17.29 -13.58
C ASN A 185 15.67 16.28 -13.61
N LYS A 186 15.33 15.65 -12.47
CA LYS A 186 14.19 14.73 -12.31
C LYS A 186 12.98 15.39 -11.65
N LEU A 187 13.08 16.68 -11.33
CA LEU A 187 12.04 17.46 -10.68
C LEU A 187 11.00 17.98 -11.68
N LYS A 188 10.25 17.07 -12.29
CA LYS A 188 9.25 17.40 -13.31
C LYS A 188 7.98 17.98 -12.68
N ASP A 189 7.36 18.93 -13.37
CA ASP A 189 6.08 19.49 -12.96
C ASP A 189 4.94 18.50 -13.19
N LEU A 190 4.21 18.18 -12.12
CA LEU A 190 3.02 17.34 -12.20
C LEU A 190 1.85 18.15 -12.75
N THR A 191 1.21 17.63 -13.80
CA THR A 191 0.10 18.31 -14.46
C THR A 191 -1.08 18.48 -13.50
N PRO A 192 -1.65 19.68 -13.34
CA PRO A 192 -2.83 19.87 -12.50
C PRO A 192 -4.04 19.06 -13.01
N ILE A 193 -4.74 18.39 -12.08
CA ILE A 193 -6.00 17.69 -12.35
C ILE A 193 -7.17 18.70 -12.39
N ILE A 194 -7.18 19.67 -11.48
CA ILE A 194 -8.08 20.83 -11.49
C ILE A 194 -7.21 22.07 -11.70
N SER A 195 -7.73 23.10 -12.38
CA SER A 195 -7.02 24.36 -12.59
C SER A 195 -6.40 24.87 -11.28
N ASP A 196 -5.18 25.40 -11.34
CA ASP A 196 -4.50 26.00 -10.18
C ASP A 196 -5.16 27.33 -9.71
N SER A 197 -6.19 27.82 -10.43
CA SER A 197 -7.07 28.92 -9.99
C SER A 197 -8.06 28.46 -8.92
N PRO A 198 -8.41 29.32 -7.94
CA PRO A 198 -9.39 28.99 -6.90
C PRO A 198 -10.71 28.55 -7.57
N PRO A 199 -11.33 27.47 -7.11
CA PRO A 199 -12.52 26.94 -7.75
C PRO A 199 -13.64 27.97 -7.66
N THR A 200 -14.13 28.44 -8.81
CA THR A 200 -15.44 29.09 -8.89
C THR A 200 -16.47 27.98 -8.70
N PHE A 201 -16.77 27.67 -7.43
CA PHE A 201 -17.79 26.70 -7.07
C PHE A 201 -19.17 27.21 -7.51
N LEU A 202 -19.63 26.75 -8.68
CA LEU A 202 -21.06 26.61 -8.96
C LEU A 202 -21.39 25.14 -8.69
N ILE A 203 -21.86 24.85 -7.49
CA ILE A 203 -22.27 23.50 -7.08
C ILE A 203 -23.52 23.13 -7.91
N PRO A 204 -23.48 22.06 -8.74
CA PRO A 204 -24.69 21.50 -9.30
C PRO A 204 -25.43 20.76 -8.18
N THR A 205 -26.63 21.21 -7.82
CA THR A 205 -27.48 20.67 -6.75
C THR A 205 -28.11 19.30 -7.06
N SER A 206 -27.63 18.58 -8.08
CA SER A 206 -28.24 17.32 -8.50
C SER A 206 -27.42 16.10 -8.11
N ALA A 207 -28.00 15.29 -7.23
CA ALA A 207 -27.62 13.94 -6.82
C ALA A 207 -26.53 13.81 -5.73
N ILE A 208 -26.92 14.13 -4.50
CA ILE A 208 -26.40 13.38 -3.33
C ILE A 208 -26.94 11.95 -3.45
N SER A 209 -26.28 11.13 -4.29
CA SER A 209 -26.35 9.68 -4.20
C SER A 209 -25.68 9.29 -2.88
N ALA A 210 -26.38 8.49 -2.07
CA ALA A 210 -25.94 8.00 -0.77
C ALA A 210 -24.74 7.03 -0.88
N MET A 211 -23.60 7.50 -1.38
CA MET A 211 -22.31 6.88 -1.12
C MET A 211 -21.84 7.40 0.23
N SER A 212 -21.77 6.51 1.21
CA SER A 212 -21.38 6.81 2.58
C SER A 212 -20.14 7.70 2.64
N PHE A 213 -20.30 8.95 3.11
CA PHE A 213 -19.23 9.93 3.37
C PHE A 213 -18.28 9.53 4.52
N ALA A 214 -18.12 8.24 4.81
CA ALA A 214 -17.17 7.74 5.81
C ALA A 214 -15.71 7.75 5.31
N PHE A 215 -15.45 8.06 4.03
CA PHE A 215 -14.10 8.05 3.47
C PHE A 215 -13.26 9.30 3.76
N LEU A 216 -13.85 10.36 4.33
CA LEU A 216 -13.15 11.64 4.53
C LEU A 216 -12.52 11.83 5.93
N ILE A 217 -12.51 10.82 6.82
CA ILE A 217 -12.02 10.98 8.21
C ILE A 217 -10.84 10.05 8.53
N SER A 218 -9.92 9.84 7.60
CA SER A 218 -8.63 9.21 7.92
C SER A 218 -7.52 9.92 7.16
N TYR A 219 -7.34 11.21 7.40
CA TYR A 219 -6.47 12.05 6.56
C TYR A 219 -5.13 12.46 7.17
N LYS A 220 -4.78 11.97 8.36
CA LYS A 220 -3.49 12.29 9.00
C LYS A 220 -2.54 11.10 9.20
N GLU A 221 -3.06 9.87 9.22
CA GLU A 221 -2.30 8.66 9.55
C GLU A 221 -2.09 7.61 8.42
N PRO A 222 -2.77 7.62 7.26
CA PRO A 222 -2.51 6.62 6.22
C PRO A 222 -1.07 6.65 5.73
N ASN A 223 -0.50 7.85 5.56
CA ASN A 223 0.88 8.02 5.09
C ASN A 223 1.90 7.37 6.03
N LYS A 224 1.61 7.30 7.34
CA LYS A 224 2.48 6.61 8.30
C LYS A 224 2.42 5.09 8.10
N ILE A 225 1.23 4.52 7.95
CA ILE A 225 1.03 3.08 7.74
C ILE A 225 1.59 2.67 6.37
N TYR A 226 1.27 3.39 5.29
CA TYR A 226 1.84 3.11 3.97
C TYR A 226 3.37 3.25 3.96
N ARG A 227 3.94 4.23 4.69
CA ARG A 227 5.39 4.39 4.83
C ARG A 227 6.01 3.23 5.61
N GLU A 228 5.49 2.91 6.81
CA GLU A 228 5.98 1.80 7.65
C GLU A 228 5.90 0.48 6.88
N MET A 229 4.81 0.23 6.16
CA MET A 229 4.62 -1.02 5.43
C MET A 229 5.41 -1.08 4.10
N ASN A 230 5.63 0.06 3.42
CA ASN A 230 6.56 0.12 2.28
C ASN A 230 8.02 -0.05 2.72
N GLU A 231 8.38 0.43 3.90
CA GLU A 231 9.67 0.10 4.53
C GLU A 231 9.77 -1.40 4.81
N TRP A 232 8.69 -2.04 5.27
CA TRP A 232 8.66 -3.49 5.48
C TRP A 232 8.76 -4.27 4.18
N LYS A 233 8.05 -3.85 3.12
CA LYS A 233 8.13 -4.46 1.78
C LYS A 233 9.56 -4.39 1.23
N ARG A 234 10.19 -3.21 1.27
CA ARG A 234 11.60 -3.04 0.87
C ARG A 234 12.54 -3.90 1.71
N THR A 235 12.34 -3.98 3.01
CA THR A 235 13.18 -4.81 3.91
C THR A 235 13.05 -6.30 3.58
N ALA A 236 11.83 -6.77 3.28
CA ALA A 236 11.59 -8.16 2.89
C ALA A 236 12.16 -8.50 1.51
N GLU A 237 12.12 -7.58 0.55
CA GLU A 237 12.74 -7.73 -0.79
C GLU A 237 14.27 -7.78 -0.68
N VAL A 238 14.88 -6.93 0.15
CA VAL A 238 16.33 -6.93 0.42
C VAL A 238 16.75 -8.22 1.11
N GLN A 239 16.03 -8.68 2.14
CA GLN A 239 16.32 -9.95 2.82
C GLN A 239 16.13 -11.16 1.89
N GLY A 240 15.10 -11.18 1.05
CA GLY A 240 14.90 -12.22 0.03
C GLY A 240 16.01 -12.30 -1.01
N SER A 241 16.66 -11.17 -1.34
CA SER A 241 17.80 -11.13 -2.26
C SER A 241 19.11 -11.68 -1.67
N GLN A 242 19.25 -11.67 -0.33
CA GLN A 242 20.42 -12.23 0.38
C GLN A 242 20.39 -13.76 0.52
N TYR A 243 19.26 -14.42 0.22
CA TYR A 243 19.14 -15.88 0.22
C TYR A 243 19.11 -16.49 -1.19
N LYS A 244 19.76 -15.85 -2.19
CA LYS A 244 20.16 -16.58 -3.40
C LYS A 244 21.30 -17.53 -3.04
N VAL A 245 20.95 -18.78 -2.75
CA VAL A 245 21.91 -19.89 -2.66
C VAL A 245 22.71 -19.92 -3.96
N PRO A 246 24.06 -19.94 -3.92
CA PRO A 246 24.85 -20.12 -5.14
C PRO A 246 24.51 -21.49 -5.74
N TYR A 247 24.10 -21.49 -7.00
CA TYR A 247 24.08 -22.69 -7.83
C TYR A 247 25.51 -23.24 -7.87
N HIS A 248 25.81 -24.25 -7.05
CA HIS A 248 26.97 -25.10 -7.30
C HIS A 248 26.58 -26.12 -8.36
N SER A 249 27.11 -25.89 -9.56
CA SER A 249 27.20 -26.88 -10.63
C SER A 249 28.46 -27.71 -10.36
N SER A 250 28.26 -29.00 -10.09
CA SER A 250 29.15 -30.14 -10.41
C SER A 250 28.39 -31.43 -10.11
#